data_AF-A0A7X0RSD2-F1
#
_entry.id   AF-A0A7X0RSD2-F1
#
_cell.length_a   1.000
_cell.length_b   1.000
_cell.length_c   1.000
_cell.angle_alpha   90.00
_cell.angle_beta   90.00
_cell.angle_gamma   90.00
#
_symmetry.space_group_name_H-M   'P 1'
#
loop_
_entity.id
_entity.type
_entity.pdbx_description
1 polymer ?
#
loop_
_entity_poly.entity_id
_entity_poly.type
_entity_poly.pdbx_seq_one_letter_code
_entity_poly.pdbx_strand_id
1 'polypeptide(L)'
;MERLQTQIAELENDIKKLQDDASNAVDADQALEIKGEIAAHEEDLRLKRDELEKIQKAEEVAQVIAASTDTFKVGDTVFTLEQLTADENSAKIIRKGLEALGEQLTVKSVKWLSDITALRTEYESKLAEKDAVIDVLNKNAEDLQDTNAKQHMDLEQVSAERDHLAQRVREQDTIIQQKNGELDDLRVQLAQGAVNAVKVINIDSTDDVEAAARAVKARIDADNRRKEAERQAAKRRIYNVQEINNVKSTAQYADTDEWFEFNPLYIAQYVVLNEDELARFREENSAKNIETETDVAGPVDVVAPSVEAPPLATEGQFQGESGDGSPVGEGQPSEGGTVAEVTREEFDALKKQVSEIASQVFGNQSAA
;
A
#
# COMPACT_ATOMS: atom_id res chain seq x y z
N MET A 1 25.01 -13.14 43.05
CA MET A 1 25.08 -13.79 41.72
C MET A 1 24.08 -14.94 41.61
N GLU A 2 24.12 -15.95 42.47
CA GLU A 2 23.18 -17.09 42.45
C GLU A 2 21.70 -16.68 42.42
N ARG A 3 21.29 -15.73 43.26
CA ARG A 3 19.91 -15.22 43.28
C ARG A 3 19.44 -14.62 41.94
N LEU A 4 20.31 -13.93 41.21
CA LEU A 4 19.99 -13.36 39.90
C LEU A 4 19.92 -14.44 38.82
N GLN A 5 20.80 -15.45 38.90
CA GLN A 5 20.75 -16.61 38.01
C GLN A 5 19.46 -17.40 38.19
N THR A 6 19.00 -17.57 39.43
CA THR A 6 17.70 -18.21 39.74
C THR A 6 16.54 -17.40 39.15
N GLN A 7 16.53 -16.07 39.31
CA GLN A 7 15.49 -15.21 38.75
C GLN A 7 15.45 -15.21 37.22
N ILE A 8 16.62 -15.23 36.56
CA ILE A 8 16.70 -15.37 35.10
C ILE A 8 16.10 -16.72 34.67
N ALA A 9 16.45 -17.82 35.34
CA ALA A 9 15.92 -19.14 35.02
C ALA A 9 14.40 -19.24 35.24
N GLU A 10 13.86 -18.57 36.26
CA GLU A 10 12.41 -18.46 36.50
C GLU A 10 11.71 -17.71 35.36
N LEU A 11 12.25 -16.55 34.96
CA LEU A 11 11.71 -15.76 33.84
C LEU A 11 11.76 -16.51 32.49
N GLU A 12 12.85 -17.23 32.22
CA GLU A 12 12.97 -18.07 31.01
C GLU A 12 11.90 -19.16 30.98
N ASN A 13 11.59 -19.76 32.14
CA ASN A 13 10.58 -20.79 32.26
C ASN A 13 9.16 -20.22 32.10
N ASP A 14 8.90 -19.04 32.64
CA ASP A 14 7.59 -18.39 32.54
C ASP A 14 7.32 -17.86 31.12
N ILE A 15 8.33 -17.28 30.44
CA ILE A 15 8.22 -16.94 29.00
C ILE A 15 7.87 -18.18 28.19
N LYS A 16 8.52 -19.32 28.47
CA LYS A 16 8.27 -20.55 27.74
C LYS A 16 6.83 -21.06 27.94
N LYS A 17 6.30 -21.00 29.17
CA LYS A 17 4.90 -21.34 29.43
C LYS A 17 3.95 -20.41 28.69
N LEU A 18 4.20 -19.09 28.72
CA LEU A 18 3.38 -18.12 28.02
C LEU A 18 3.43 -18.32 26.49
N GLN A 19 4.56 -18.73 25.92
CA GLN A 19 4.66 -19.10 24.51
C GLN A 19 3.84 -20.35 24.17
N ASP A 20 3.85 -21.35 25.05
CA ASP A 20 3.02 -22.54 24.92
C ASP A 20 1.52 -22.17 25.01
N ASP A 21 1.15 -21.29 25.95
CA ASP A 21 -0.24 -20.80 26.13
C ASP A 21 -0.71 -19.93 24.94
N ALA A 22 0.15 -19.06 24.41
CA ALA A 22 -0.13 -18.26 23.21
C ALA A 22 -0.36 -19.14 21.97
N SER A 23 0.38 -20.24 21.87
CA SER A 23 0.23 -21.21 20.77
C SER A 23 -1.07 -22.01 20.86
N ASN A 24 -1.64 -22.12 22.07
CA ASN A 24 -2.88 -22.83 22.36
C ASN A 24 -4.10 -21.88 22.49
N ALA A 25 -3.91 -20.58 22.34
CA ALA A 25 -4.99 -19.60 22.45
C ALA A 25 -6.03 -19.79 21.33
N VAL A 26 -7.31 -19.78 21.72
CA VAL A 26 -8.44 -20.07 20.81
C VAL A 26 -8.95 -18.80 20.12
N ASP A 27 -8.76 -17.64 20.74
CA ASP A 27 -9.13 -16.35 20.18
C ASP A 27 -7.93 -15.41 20.01
N ALA A 28 -8.07 -14.47 19.09
CA ALA A 28 -6.99 -13.55 18.71
C ALA A 28 -6.69 -12.52 19.80
N ASP A 29 -7.67 -12.20 20.65
CA ASP A 29 -7.54 -11.20 21.71
C ASP A 29 -6.70 -11.76 22.87
N GLN A 30 -6.96 -13.01 23.30
CA GLN A 30 -6.15 -13.71 24.29
C GLN A 30 -4.73 -13.95 23.79
N ALA A 31 -4.55 -14.29 22.50
CA ALA A 31 -3.22 -14.41 21.91
C ALA A 31 -2.44 -13.08 21.91
N LEU A 32 -3.13 -11.95 21.79
CA LEU A 32 -2.52 -10.62 21.80
C LEU A 32 -2.17 -10.17 23.23
N GLU A 33 -3.02 -10.50 24.21
CA GLU A 33 -2.75 -10.28 25.63
C GLU A 33 -1.52 -11.07 26.10
N ILE A 34 -1.45 -12.37 25.80
CA ILE A 34 -0.30 -13.23 26.17
C ILE A 34 0.99 -12.74 25.49
N LYS A 35 0.92 -12.27 24.24
CA LYS A 35 2.08 -11.64 23.57
C LYS A 35 2.57 -10.37 24.28
N GLY A 36 1.65 -9.58 24.85
CA GLY A 36 1.99 -8.44 25.69
C GLY A 36 2.75 -8.84 26.95
N GLU A 37 2.31 -9.91 27.62
CA GLU A 37 2.98 -10.45 28.81
C GLU A 37 4.36 -11.02 28.49
N ILE A 38 4.52 -11.74 27.37
CA ILE A 38 5.82 -12.23 26.89
C ILE A 38 6.79 -11.06 26.70
N ALA A 39 6.37 -9.99 26.02
CA ALA A 39 7.23 -8.84 25.77
C ALA A 39 7.69 -8.14 27.07
N ALA A 40 6.81 -8.07 28.08
CA ALA A 40 7.16 -7.52 29.39
C ALA A 40 8.19 -8.39 30.12
N HIS A 41 8.03 -9.72 30.10
CA HIS A 41 8.97 -10.65 30.71
C HIS A 41 10.33 -10.71 29.99
N GLU A 42 10.34 -10.58 28.66
CA GLU A 42 11.57 -10.49 27.86
C GLU A 42 12.40 -9.25 28.21
N GLU A 43 11.74 -8.11 28.45
CA GLU A 43 12.43 -6.88 28.87
C GLU A 43 12.99 -6.99 30.29
N ASP A 44 12.26 -7.58 31.24
CA ASP A 44 12.78 -7.82 32.61
C ASP A 44 13.97 -8.78 32.60
N LEU A 45 13.91 -9.82 31.77
CA LEU A 45 15.01 -10.77 31.58
C LEU A 45 16.26 -10.09 30.98
N ARG A 46 16.07 -9.18 30.01
CA ARG A 46 17.17 -8.37 29.46
C ARG A 46 17.83 -7.53 30.55
N LEU A 47 17.05 -6.81 31.36
CA LEU A 47 17.56 -5.99 32.46
C LEU A 47 18.32 -6.83 33.50
N LYS A 48 17.83 -8.03 33.83
CA LYS A 48 18.47 -8.94 34.78
C LYS A 48 19.79 -9.51 34.26
N ARG A 49 19.89 -9.80 32.96
CA ARG A 49 21.16 -10.21 32.34
C ARG A 49 22.20 -9.09 32.35
N ASP A 50 21.79 -7.86 32.02
CA ASP A 50 22.68 -6.69 32.09
C ASP A 50 23.20 -6.44 33.53
N GLU A 51 22.35 -6.66 34.54
CA GLU A 51 22.73 -6.57 35.95
C GLU A 51 23.76 -7.65 36.35
N LEU A 52 23.55 -8.89 35.90
CA LEU A 52 24.48 -10.00 36.15
C LEU A 52 25.86 -9.74 35.53
N GLU A 53 25.89 -9.25 34.30
CA GLU A 53 27.15 -8.94 33.58
C GLU A 53 27.96 -7.85 34.31
N LYS A 54 27.28 -6.80 34.81
CA LYS A 54 27.93 -5.75 35.61
C LYS A 54 28.56 -6.30 36.89
N ILE A 55 27.87 -7.22 37.57
CA ILE A 55 28.39 -7.85 38.80
C ILE A 55 29.59 -8.74 38.48
N GLN A 56 29.54 -9.53 37.39
CA GLN A 56 30.67 -10.35 36.96
C GLN A 56 31.91 -9.50 36.64
N LYS A 57 31.74 -8.42 35.88
CA LYS A 57 32.83 -7.47 35.58
C LYS A 57 33.39 -6.84 36.86
N ALA A 58 32.54 -6.48 37.82
CA ALA A 58 33.00 -5.95 39.09
C ALA A 58 33.80 -6.98 39.91
N GLU A 59 33.39 -8.25 39.88
CA GLU A 59 34.08 -9.34 40.56
C GLU A 59 35.43 -9.69 39.91
N GLU A 60 35.49 -9.70 38.57
CA GLU A 60 36.76 -9.85 37.83
C GLU A 60 37.74 -8.72 38.18
N VAL A 61 37.27 -7.47 38.22
CA VAL A 61 38.09 -6.33 38.63
C VAL A 61 38.56 -6.48 40.08
N ALA A 62 37.67 -6.91 40.99
CA ALA A 62 38.02 -7.14 42.38
C ALA A 62 39.05 -8.26 42.55
N GLN A 63 38.95 -9.35 41.79
CA GLN A 63 39.94 -10.43 41.79
C GLN A 63 41.31 -9.98 41.26
N VAL A 64 41.33 -9.18 40.19
CA VAL A 64 42.57 -8.60 39.65
C VAL A 64 43.22 -7.66 40.67
N ILE A 65 42.42 -6.83 41.36
CA ILE A 65 42.92 -5.96 42.43
C ILE A 65 43.50 -6.81 43.56
N ALA A 66 42.77 -7.82 44.05
CA ALA A 66 43.21 -8.70 45.13
C ALA A 66 44.53 -9.43 44.80
N ALA A 67 44.66 -9.97 43.59
CA ALA A 67 45.88 -10.63 43.12
C ALA A 67 47.07 -9.67 43.01
N SER A 68 46.81 -8.40 42.69
CA SER A 68 47.85 -7.36 42.59
C SER A 68 48.32 -6.79 43.93
N THR A 69 47.56 -6.98 45.02
CA THR A 69 47.92 -6.49 46.35
C THR A 69 48.94 -7.36 47.10
N ASP A 70 49.03 -8.65 46.81
CA ASP A 70 49.94 -9.58 47.51
C ASP A 70 51.32 -9.70 46.86
N THR A 71 51.46 -9.31 45.59
CA THR A 71 52.71 -9.37 44.85
C THR A 71 52.94 -8.09 44.05
N PHE A 72 54.09 -7.46 44.26
CA PHE A 72 54.45 -6.21 43.59
C PHE A 72 55.48 -6.51 42.50
N LYS A 73 55.14 -6.25 41.24
CA LYS A 73 56.04 -6.51 40.10
C LYS A 73 56.71 -5.21 39.65
N VAL A 74 58.04 -5.16 39.67
CA VAL A 74 58.84 -4.03 39.15
C VAL A 74 59.74 -4.59 38.04
N GLY A 75 59.44 -4.24 36.78
CA GLY A 75 60.10 -4.86 35.63
C GLY A 75 59.77 -6.36 35.53
N ASP A 76 60.79 -7.22 35.43
CA ASP A 76 60.63 -8.68 35.37
C ASP A 76 60.60 -9.35 36.76
N THR A 77 60.78 -8.60 37.84
CA THR A 77 60.96 -9.16 39.18
C THR A 77 59.69 -9.01 40.02
N VAL A 78 59.27 -10.11 40.66
CA VAL A 78 58.10 -10.18 41.56
C VAL A 78 58.58 -10.13 43.01
N PHE A 79 58.06 -9.20 43.79
CA PHE A 79 58.38 -9.03 45.21
C PHE A 79 57.17 -9.36 46.07
N THR A 80 57.38 -10.05 47.19
CA THR A 80 56.34 -10.25 48.23
C THR A 80 56.40 -9.13 49.26
N LEU A 81 55.28 -8.85 49.93
CA LEU A 81 55.16 -7.77 50.92
C LEU A 81 56.18 -7.90 52.09
N GLU A 82 56.54 -9.14 52.47
CA GLU A 82 57.54 -9.43 53.51
C GLU A 82 58.99 -9.11 53.11
N GLN A 83 59.34 -9.25 51.82
CA GLN A 83 60.69 -8.93 51.33
C GLN A 83 60.95 -7.42 51.24
N LEU A 84 59.87 -6.65 51.26
CA LEU A 84 59.90 -5.20 51.09
C LEU A 84 60.20 -4.46 52.41
N THR A 85 59.94 -5.05 53.57
CA THR A 85 60.03 -4.36 54.88
C THR A 85 61.35 -4.54 55.63
N ALA A 86 62.29 -5.36 55.14
CA ALA A 86 63.47 -5.79 55.90
C ALA A 86 64.81 -5.06 55.59
N ASP A 87 64.93 -4.32 54.48
CA ASP A 87 66.20 -3.72 54.02
C ASP A 87 65.99 -2.33 53.37
N GLU A 88 66.98 -1.43 53.50
CA GLU A 88 66.98 -0.08 52.94
C GLU A 88 67.01 -0.09 51.39
N ASN A 89 67.63 -1.11 50.80
CA ASN A 89 67.52 -1.33 49.35
C ASN A 89 66.12 -1.78 48.95
N SER A 90 65.44 -2.59 49.76
CA SER A 90 64.04 -2.94 49.53
C SER A 90 63.14 -1.71 49.56
N ALA A 91 63.35 -0.77 50.49
CA ALA A 91 62.61 0.49 50.54
C ALA A 91 62.82 1.36 49.28
N LYS A 92 64.02 1.38 48.70
CA LYS A 92 64.28 2.06 47.40
C LYS A 92 63.58 1.38 46.24
N ILE A 93 63.52 0.05 46.23
CA ILE A 93 62.81 -0.73 45.21
C ILE A 93 61.29 -0.48 45.30
N ILE A 94 60.71 -0.46 46.51
CA ILE A 94 59.30 -0.07 46.72
C ILE A 94 59.04 1.33 46.17
N ARG A 95 59.90 2.31 46.52
CA ARG A 95 59.69 3.71 46.12
C ARG A 95 59.71 3.87 44.60
N LYS A 96 60.67 3.24 43.91
CA LYS A 96 60.70 3.19 42.44
C LYS A 96 59.50 2.45 41.85
N GLY A 97 59.07 1.37 42.49
CA GLY A 97 57.87 0.63 42.10
C GLY A 97 56.60 1.48 42.20
N LEU A 98 56.43 2.20 43.30
CA LEU A 98 55.32 3.15 43.50
C LEU A 98 55.36 4.33 42.53
N GLU A 99 56.54 4.87 42.22
CA GLU A 99 56.72 5.91 41.20
C GLU A 99 56.30 5.40 39.82
N ALA A 100 56.77 4.23 39.40
CA ALA A 100 56.41 3.62 38.10
C ALA A 100 54.92 3.28 38.02
N LEU A 101 54.33 2.80 39.12
CA LEU A 101 52.90 2.50 39.20
C LEU A 101 52.07 3.79 39.18
N GLY A 102 52.55 4.85 39.83
CA GLY A 102 51.99 6.20 39.75
C GLY A 102 52.01 6.75 38.32
N GLU A 103 53.14 6.66 37.63
CA GLU A 103 53.26 7.05 36.21
C GLU A 103 52.29 6.27 35.31
N GLN A 104 52.22 4.94 35.46
CA GLN A 104 51.26 4.11 34.71
C GLN A 104 49.81 4.49 35.00
N LEU A 105 49.46 4.72 36.26
CA LEU A 105 48.10 5.14 36.63
C LEU A 105 47.75 6.49 36.02
N THR A 106 48.72 7.41 35.98
CA THR A 106 48.53 8.75 35.39
C THR A 106 48.32 8.66 33.88
N VAL A 107 49.10 7.83 33.18
CA VAL A 107 48.91 7.61 31.73
C VAL A 107 47.56 6.96 31.44
N LYS A 108 47.18 5.93 32.21
CA LYS A 108 45.87 5.26 32.06
C LYS A 108 44.70 6.21 32.37
N SER A 109 44.80 7.01 33.43
CA SER A 109 43.74 7.94 33.82
C SER A 109 43.52 9.04 32.79
N VAL A 110 44.60 9.58 32.20
CA VAL A 110 44.51 10.54 31.09
C VAL A 110 43.83 9.90 29.87
N LYS A 111 44.20 8.65 29.53
CA LYS A 111 43.55 7.93 28.43
C LYS A 111 42.06 7.71 28.70
N TRP A 112 41.69 7.22 29.88
CA TRP A 112 40.28 7.01 30.23
C TRP A 112 39.47 8.29 30.24
N LEU A 113 40.03 9.40 30.73
CA LEU A 113 39.38 10.70 30.67
C LEU A 113 39.15 11.15 29.22
N SER A 114 40.12 10.92 28.34
CA SER A 114 39.99 11.19 26.90
C SER A 114 38.88 10.32 26.27
N ASP A 115 38.88 9.01 26.55
CA ASP A 115 37.90 8.08 26.00
C ASP A 115 36.47 8.41 26.51
N ILE A 116 36.32 8.75 27.80
CA ILE A 116 35.05 9.20 28.38
C ILE A 116 34.57 10.49 27.71
N THR A 117 35.46 11.44 27.47
CA THR A 117 35.10 12.70 26.82
C THR A 117 34.66 12.47 25.38
N ALA A 118 35.38 11.64 24.63
CA ALA A 118 35.02 11.29 23.25
C ALA A 118 33.65 10.60 23.17
N LEU A 119 33.42 9.59 24.03
CA LEU A 119 32.13 8.89 24.13
C LEU A 119 30.99 9.85 24.49
N ARG A 120 31.23 10.79 25.41
CA ARG A 120 30.24 11.80 25.78
C ARG A 120 29.88 12.69 24.60
N THR A 121 30.87 13.20 23.87
CA THR A 121 30.63 14.02 22.67
C THR A 121 29.89 13.25 21.58
N GLU A 122 30.24 11.98 21.35
CA GLU A 122 29.53 11.13 20.40
C GLU A 122 28.06 10.92 20.82
N TYR A 123 27.81 10.69 22.11
CA TYR A 123 26.47 10.47 22.64
C TYR A 123 25.62 11.74 22.55
N GLU A 124 26.18 12.90 22.89
CA GLU A 124 25.52 14.21 22.75
C GLU A 124 25.17 14.49 21.27
N SER A 125 26.06 14.16 20.34
CA SER A 125 25.80 14.29 18.90
C SER A 125 24.66 13.36 18.43
N LYS A 126 24.65 12.10 18.88
CA LYS A 126 23.58 11.14 18.54
C LYS A 126 22.24 11.54 19.16
N LEU A 127 22.25 12.15 20.35
CA LEU A 127 21.04 12.65 20.98
C LEU A 127 20.44 13.80 20.15
N ALA A 128 21.28 14.76 19.76
CA ALA A 128 20.86 15.88 18.92
C ALA A 128 20.35 15.44 17.53
N GLU A 129 20.97 14.43 16.92
CA GLU A 129 20.49 13.84 15.66
C GLU A 129 19.11 13.19 15.85
N LYS A 130 18.91 12.43 16.94
CA LYS A 130 17.60 11.85 17.26
C LYS A 130 16.53 12.90 17.50
N ASP A 131 16.84 13.96 18.24
CA ASP A 131 15.91 15.06 18.50
C ASP A 131 15.50 15.74 17.18
N ALA A 132 16.45 15.98 16.26
CA ALA A 132 16.16 16.53 14.94
C ALA A 132 15.25 15.60 14.10
N VAL A 133 15.47 14.28 14.15
CA VAL A 133 14.59 13.32 13.47
C VAL A 133 13.19 13.31 14.07
N ILE A 134 13.07 13.39 15.41
CA ILE A 134 11.78 13.47 16.10
C ILE A 134 11.02 14.74 15.68
N ASP A 135 11.69 15.89 15.59
CA ASP A 135 11.07 17.14 15.14
C ASP A 135 10.54 17.04 13.70
N VAL A 136 11.31 16.41 12.80
CA VAL A 136 10.86 16.17 11.41
C VAL A 136 9.65 15.24 11.37
N LEU A 137 9.66 14.16 12.17
CA LEU A 137 8.54 13.22 12.23
C LEU A 137 7.28 13.86 12.80
N ASN A 138 7.40 14.67 13.84
CA ASN A 138 6.26 15.41 14.42
C ASN A 138 5.66 16.39 13.41
N LYS A 139 6.51 17.14 12.70
CA LYS A 139 6.05 18.04 11.64
C LYS A 139 5.33 17.30 10.52
N ASN A 140 5.89 16.17 10.05
CA ASN A 140 5.25 15.35 9.03
C ASN A 140 3.90 14.79 9.50
N ALA A 141 3.79 14.43 10.79
CA ALA A 141 2.54 13.97 11.37
C ALA A 141 1.47 15.08 11.39
N GLU A 142 1.85 16.31 11.75
CA GLU A 142 0.98 17.49 11.68
C GLU A 142 0.52 17.77 10.23
N ASP A 143 1.45 17.80 9.27
CA ASP A 143 1.13 18.02 7.85
C ASP A 143 0.18 16.95 7.28
N LEU A 144 0.38 15.69 7.67
CA LEU A 144 -0.52 14.58 7.29
C LEU A 144 -1.89 14.71 7.94
N GLN A 145 -1.96 15.12 9.20
CA GLN A 145 -3.21 15.34 9.90
C GLN A 145 -4.03 16.46 9.24
N ASP A 146 -3.38 17.58 8.88
CA ASP A 146 -4.01 18.70 8.18
C ASP A 146 -4.49 18.29 6.79
N THR A 147 -3.68 17.53 6.04
CA THR A 147 -4.05 17.02 4.72
C THR A 147 -5.26 16.09 4.81
N ASN A 148 -5.29 15.22 5.82
CA ASN A 148 -6.39 14.28 6.03
C ASN A 148 -7.68 15.02 6.42
N ALA A 149 -7.59 16.02 7.32
CA ALA A 149 -8.71 16.89 7.67
C ALA A 149 -9.28 17.61 6.44
N LYS A 150 -8.41 18.12 5.56
CA LYS A 150 -8.82 18.76 4.30
C LYS A 150 -9.51 17.78 3.36
N GLN A 151 -8.96 16.58 3.18
CA GLN A 151 -9.58 15.54 2.35
C GLN A 151 -10.95 15.14 2.88
N HIS A 152 -11.14 15.05 4.19
CA HIS A 152 -12.43 14.79 4.80
C HIS A 152 -13.45 15.89 4.49
N MET A 153 -13.05 17.17 4.58
CA MET A 153 -13.91 18.29 4.21
C MET A 153 -14.29 18.24 2.71
N ASP A 154 -13.32 17.98 1.83
CA ASP A 154 -13.55 17.89 0.38
C ASP A 154 -14.52 16.73 0.05
N LEU A 155 -14.37 15.57 0.71
CA LEU A 155 -15.29 14.44 0.56
C LEU A 155 -16.70 14.75 1.05
N GLU A 156 -16.84 15.46 2.16
CA GLU A 156 -18.15 15.89 2.67
C GLU A 156 -18.83 16.85 1.70
N GLN A 157 -18.08 17.82 1.16
CA GLN A 157 -18.58 18.73 0.13
C GLN A 157 -19.03 17.98 -1.12
N VAL A 158 -18.20 17.08 -1.66
CA VAL A 158 -18.55 16.28 -2.84
C VAL A 158 -19.76 15.38 -2.57
N SER A 159 -19.88 14.81 -1.38
CA SER A 159 -21.07 14.04 -1.00
C SER A 159 -22.32 14.91 -0.98
N ALA A 160 -22.24 16.12 -0.43
CA ALA A 160 -23.36 17.05 -0.41
C ALA A 160 -23.77 17.48 -1.84
N GLU A 161 -22.80 17.76 -2.72
CA GLU A 161 -23.05 18.07 -4.13
C GLU A 161 -23.69 16.89 -4.88
N ARG A 162 -23.20 15.67 -4.64
CA ARG A 162 -23.78 14.44 -5.19
C ARG A 162 -25.24 14.29 -4.76
N ASP A 163 -25.55 14.49 -3.48
CA ASP A 163 -26.91 14.32 -2.97
C ASP A 163 -27.86 15.38 -3.52
N HIS A 164 -27.39 16.62 -3.67
CA HIS A 164 -28.13 17.69 -4.34
C HIS A 164 -28.38 17.38 -5.83
N LEU A 165 -27.37 16.88 -6.55
CA LEU A 165 -27.54 16.47 -7.95
C LEU A 165 -28.49 15.27 -8.08
N ALA A 166 -28.40 14.28 -7.18
CA ALA A 166 -29.31 13.15 -7.14
C ALA A 166 -30.76 13.58 -6.88
N GLN A 167 -30.98 14.58 -6.02
CA GLN A 167 -32.29 15.18 -5.84
C GLN A 167 -32.80 15.84 -7.13
N ARG A 168 -31.98 16.66 -7.80
CA ARG A 168 -32.34 17.30 -9.07
C ARG A 168 -32.69 16.28 -10.16
N VAL A 169 -31.98 15.17 -10.23
CA VAL A 169 -32.30 14.07 -11.16
C VAL A 169 -33.67 13.48 -10.86
N ARG A 170 -34.00 13.19 -9.59
CA ARG A 170 -35.33 12.68 -9.20
C ARG A 170 -36.46 13.67 -9.53
N GLU A 171 -36.22 14.96 -9.32
CA GLU A 171 -37.17 16.02 -9.69
C GLU A 171 -37.40 16.04 -11.21
N GLN A 172 -36.33 15.95 -12.01
CA GLN A 172 -36.44 15.87 -13.46
C GLN A 172 -37.15 14.59 -13.93
N ASP A 173 -36.87 13.44 -13.33
CA ASP A 173 -37.57 12.19 -13.65
C ASP A 173 -39.07 12.31 -13.39
N THR A 174 -39.45 12.96 -12.28
CA THR A 174 -40.86 13.21 -11.96
C THR A 174 -41.51 14.11 -13.02
N ILE A 175 -40.82 15.17 -13.46
CA ILE A 175 -41.31 16.05 -14.54
C ILE A 175 -41.44 15.28 -15.86
N ILE A 176 -40.47 14.44 -16.20
CA ILE A 176 -40.52 13.60 -17.41
C ILE A 176 -41.71 12.65 -17.36
N GLN A 177 -41.96 12.01 -16.21
CA GLN A 177 -43.13 11.14 -16.04
C GLN A 177 -44.44 11.92 -16.21
N GLN A 178 -44.56 13.10 -15.60
CA GLN A 178 -45.72 13.98 -15.80
C GLN A 178 -45.92 14.35 -17.27
N LYS A 179 -44.84 14.75 -17.96
CA LYS A 179 -44.89 15.12 -19.38
C LYS A 179 -45.22 13.94 -20.29
N ASN A 180 -44.73 12.74 -19.99
CA ASN A 180 -45.14 11.54 -20.72
C ASN A 180 -46.63 11.24 -20.53
N GLY A 181 -47.17 11.42 -19.31
CA GLY A 181 -48.60 11.33 -19.06
C GLY A 181 -49.42 12.33 -19.88
N GLU A 182 -49.01 13.61 -19.88
CA GLU A 182 -49.64 14.65 -20.72
C GLU A 182 -49.58 14.29 -22.22
N LEU A 183 -48.46 13.72 -22.68
CA LEU A 183 -48.26 13.35 -24.08
C LEU A 183 -49.13 12.15 -24.46
N ASP A 184 -49.32 11.19 -23.57
CA ASP A 184 -50.23 10.06 -23.77
C ASP A 184 -51.70 10.52 -23.78
N ASP A 185 -52.09 11.44 -22.90
CA ASP A 185 -53.42 12.08 -22.94
C ASP A 185 -53.64 12.81 -24.28
N LEU A 186 -52.66 13.56 -24.75
CA LEU A 186 -52.71 14.23 -26.06
C LEU A 186 -52.79 13.23 -27.22
N ARG A 187 -52.08 12.10 -27.15
CA ARG A 187 -52.17 11.02 -28.16
C ARG A 187 -53.57 10.40 -28.18
N VAL A 188 -54.17 10.18 -27.02
CA VAL A 188 -55.55 9.68 -26.91
C VAL A 188 -56.54 10.69 -27.48
N GLN A 189 -56.39 11.98 -27.14
CA GLN A 189 -57.24 13.05 -27.69
C GLN A 189 -57.09 13.19 -29.20
N LEU A 190 -55.85 13.11 -29.73
CA LEU A 190 -55.59 13.16 -31.17
C LEU A 190 -56.20 11.95 -31.88
N ALA A 191 -56.07 10.75 -31.30
CA ALA A 191 -56.68 9.54 -31.85
C ALA A 191 -58.21 9.63 -31.85
N GLN A 192 -58.83 10.10 -30.76
CA GLN A 192 -60.27 10.36 -30.70
C GLN A 192 -60.69 11.43 -31.70
N GLY A 193 -59.92 12.51 -31.84
CA GLY A 193 -60.14 13.57 -32.83
C GLY A 193 -60.08 13.05 -34.26
N ALA A 194 -59.11 12.19 -34.58
CA ALA A 194 -58.99 11.54 -35.88
C ALA A 194 -60.16 10.59 -36.16
N VAL A 195 -60.56 9.76 -35.19
CA VAL A 195 -61.74 8.88 -35.30
C VAL A 195 -63.01 9.71 -35.52
N ASN A 196 -63.19 10.80 -34.77
CA ASN A 196 -64.34 11.68 -34.93
C ASN A 196 -64.34 12.41 -36.27
N ALA A 197 -63.18 12.87 -36.76
CA ALA A 197 -63.04 13.44 -38.09
C ALA A 197 -63.42 12.44 -39.19
N VAL A 198 -63.02 11.17 -39.04
CA VAL A 198 -63.41 10.08 -39.95
C VAL A 198 -64.89 9.70 -39.83
N LYS A 199 -65.56 9.93 -38.71
CA LYS A 199 -67.04 9.76 -38.63
C LYS A 199 -67.81 10.88 -39.32
N VAL A 200 -67.25 12.09 -39.36
CA VAL A 200 -67.87 13.26 -40.01
C VAL A 200 -67.66 13.21 -41.53
N ILE A 201 -66.54 12.66 -41.98
CA ILE A 201 -66.35 12.27 -43.38
C ILE A 201 -67.11 10.96 -43.56
N ASN A 202 -68.19 10.94 -44.34
CA ASN A 202 -69.02 9.74 -44.51
C ASN A 202 -68.19 8.60 -45.18
N ILE A 203 -67.52 7.77 -44.37
CA ILE A 203 -66.78 6.59 -44.81
C ILE A 203 -67.53 5.37 -44.27
N ASP A 204 -68.13 4.60 -45.17
CA ASP A 204 -69.02 3.47 -44.88
C ASP A 204 -68.34 2.25 -44.22
N SER A 205 -67.14 2.40 -43.64
CA SER A 205 -66.31 1.30 -43.12
C SER A 205 -65.63 1.68 -41.80
N THR A 206 -66.26 1.32 -40.68
CA THR A 206 -65.67 1.40 -39.34
C THR A 206 -64.51 0.42 -39.14
N ASP A 207 -64.41 -0.63 -39.95
CA ASP A 207 -63.39 -1.66 -39.85
C ASP A 207 -62.00 -1.16 -40.30
N ASP A 208 -61.96 -0.25 -41.27
CA ASP A 208 -60.70 0.34 -41.77
C ASP A 208 -60.03 1.27 -40.74
N VAL A 209 -60.83 1.90 -39.88
CA VAL A 209 -60.34 2.82 -38.84
C VAL A 209 -59.71 2.06 -37.67
N GLU A 210 -60.35 0.96 -37.24
CA GLU A 210 -59.76 0.08 -36.23
C GLU A 210 -58.49 -0.60 -36.74
N ALA A 211 -58.46 -1.00 -38.02
CA ALA A 211 -57.27 -1.57 -38.64
C ALA A 211 -56.10 -0.56 -38.66
N ALA A 212 -56.37 0.71 -38.98
CA ALA A 212 -55.37 1.77 -38.96
C ALA A 212 -54.82 2.04 -37.54
N ALA A 213 -55.67 2.05 -36.51
CA ALA A 213 -55.24 2.24 -35.12
C ALA A 213 -54.33 1.09 -34.63
N ARG A 214 -54.66 -0.17 -34.97
CA ARG A 214 -53.81 -1.33 -34.65
C ARG A 214 -52.47 -1.27 -35.39
N ALA A 215 -52.46 -0.82 -36.64
CA ALA A 215 -51.23 -0.67 -37.42
C ALA A 215 -50.30 0.42 -36.83
N VAL A 216 -50.84 1.53 -36.35
CA VAL A 216 -50.05 2.59 -35.68
C VAL A 216 -49.47 2.08 -34.37
N LYS A 217 -50.26 1.38 -33.54
CA LYS A 217 -49.76 0.79 -32.29
C LYS A 217 -48.64 -0.21 -32.53
N ALA A 218 -48.82 -1.11 -33.50
CA ALA A 218 -47.79 -2.08 -33.87
C ALA A 218 -46.49 -1.40 -34.36
N ARG A 219 -46.61 -0.27 -35.05
CA ARG A 219 -45.46 0.51 -35.53
C ARG A 219 -44.71 1.21 -34.38
N ILE A 220 -45.41 1.74 -33.39
CA ILE A 220 -44.80 2.34 -32.19
C ILE A 220 -44.09 1.27 -31.36
N ASP A 221 -44.72 0.11 -31.16
CA ASP A 221 -44.12 -1.01 -30.42
C ASP A 221 -42.87 -1.54 -31.14
N ALA A 222 -42.88 -1.59 -32.49
CA ALA A 222 -41.73 -1.95 -33.29
C ALA A 222 -40.58 -0.93 -33.17
N ASP A 223 -40.88 0.37 -33.20
CA ASP A 223 -39.87 1.43 -33.08
C ASP A 223 -39.23 1.47 -31.68
N ASN A 224 -40.02 1.24 -30.63
CA ASN A 224 -39.52 1.12 -29.26
C ASN A 224 -38.62 -0.11 -29.08
N ARG A 225 -39.02 -1.27 -29.65
CA ARG A 225 -38.16 -2.47 -29.64
C ARG A 225 -36.86 -2.23 -30.40
N ARG A 226 -36.91 -1.49 -31.52
CA ARG A 226 -35.71 -1.15 -32.29
C ARG A 226 -34.74 -0.28 -31.49
N LYS A 227 -35.24 0.77 -30.83
CA LYS A 227 -34.41 1.65 -29.98
C LYS A 227 -33.82 0.91 -28.79
N GLU A 228 -34.57 0.01 -28.17
CA GLU A 228 -34.04 -0.81 -27.08
C GLU A 228 -32.97 -1.79 -27.58
N ALA A 229 -33.17 -2.41 -28.74
CA ALA A 229 -32.16 -3.25 -29.38
C ALA A 229 -30.89 -2.45 -29.76
N GLU A 230 -31.04 -1.24 -30.28
CA GLU A 230 -29.93 -0.33 -30.59
C GLU A 230 -29.15 0.05 -29.31
N ARG A 231 -29.84 0.33 -28.20
CA ARG A 231 -29.20 0.62 -26.90
C ARG A 231 -28.44 -0.58 -26.34
N GLN A 232 -29.01 -1.78 -26.44
CA GLN A 232 -28.34 -3.01 -25.99
C GLN A 232 -27.14 -3.36 -26.89
N ALA A 233 -27.23 -3.09 -28.19
CA ALA A 233 -26.13 -3.30 -29.14
C ALA A 233 -24.97 -2.30 -28.96
N ALA A 234 -25.25 -1.08 -28.48
CA ALA A 234 -24.23 -0.07 -28.22
C ALA A 234 -23.41 -0.32 -26.94
N LYS A 235 -23.90 -1.18 -26.03
CA LYS A 235 -23.19 -1.52 -24.80
C LYS A 235 -22.04 -2.49 -25.07
N ARG A 236 -20.91 -2.26 -24.40
CA ARG A 236 -19.76 -3.17 -24.45
C ARG A 236 -20.07 -4.47 -23.71
N ARG A 237 -19.55 -5.58 -24.23
CA ARG A 237 -19.74 -6.93 -23.67
C ARG A 237 -18.56 -7.30 -22.78
N ILE A 238 -18.84 -7.81 -21.58
CA ILE A 238 -17.82 -8.13 -20.56
C ILE A 238 -18.07 -9.51 -19.97
N TYR A 239 -17.03 -10.15 -19.44
CA TYR A 239 -17.11 -11.43 -18.74
C TYR A 239 -16.12 -11.46 -17.56
N ASN A 240 -16.15 -12.52 -16.73
CA ASN A 240 -15.29 -12.67 -15.55
C ASN A 240 -15.36 -11.50 -14.56
N VAL A 241 -16.58 -11.06 -14.22
CA VAL A 241 -16.78 -9.96 -13.27
C VAL A 241 -16.43 -10.43 -11.85
N GLN A 242 -15.45 -9.78 -11.21
CA GLN A 242 -15.04 -10.02 -9.83
C GLN A 242 -15.16 -8.74 -9.00
N GLU A 243 -15.85 -8.82 -7.86
CA GLU A 243 -15.93 -7.71 -6.90
C GLU A 243 -14.71 -7.75 -5.98
N ILE A 244 -13.90 -6.68 -5.98
CA ILE A 244 -12.73 -6.56 -5.11
C ILE A 244 -13.14 -5.90 -3.80
N ASN A 245 -14.00 -4.87 -3.87
CA ASN A 245 -14.63 -4.21 -2.72
C ASN A 245 -15.89 -3.44 -3.16
N ASN A 246 -16.59 -2.77 -2.24
CA ASN A 246 -17.82 -2.01 -2.51
C ASN A 246 -17.64 -0.81 -3.47
N VAL A 247 -16.43 -0.51 -3.92
CA VAL A 247 -16.10 0.63 -4.77
C VAL A 247 -15.51 0.20 -6.12
N LYS A 248 -14.97 -1.02 -6.21
CA LYS A 248 -14.23 -1.52 -7.36
C LYS A 248 -14.57 -2.98 -7.70
N SER A 249 -14.86 -3.19 -8.97
CA SER A 249 -14.96 -4.49 -9.63
C SER A 249 -13.96 -4.56 -10.78
N THR A 250 -13.55 -5.77 -11.14
CA THR A 250 -12.78 -6.04 -12.35
C THR A 250 -13.59 -6.91 -13.30
N ALA A 251 -13.37 -6.74 -14.60
CA ALA A 251 -13.93 -7.60 -15.63
C ALA A 251 -13.00 -7.63 -16.85
N GLN A 252 -13.26 -8.57 -17.76
CA GLN A 252 -12.59 -8.66 -19.05
C GLN A 252 -13.54 -8.25 -20.17
N TYR A 253 -13.02 -7.54 -21.17
CA TYR A 253 -13.77 -7.29 -22.40
C TYR A 253 -13.88 -8.57 -23.23
N ALA A 254 -15.08 -8.85 -23.75
CA ALA A 254 -15.35 -10.09 -24.49
C ALA A 254 -14.66 -10.18 -25.87
N ASP A 255 -14.21 -9.04 -26.41
CA ASP A 255 -13.55 -8.91 -27.71
C ASP A 255 -12.01 -8.88 -27.62
N THR A 256 -11.44 -8.22 -26.60
CA THR A 256 -9.99 -8.05 -26.45
C THR A 256 -9.35 -8.87 -25.33
N ASP A 257 -10.15 -9.48 -24.45
CA ASP A 257 -9.71 -10.20 -23.24
C ASP A 257 -8.89 -9.34 -22.24
N GLU A 258 -8.87 -8.02 -22.44
CA GLU A 258 -8.18 -7.07 -21.56
C GLU A 258 -8.95 -6.88 -20.25
N TRP A 259 -8.21 -6.93 -19.14
CA TRP A 259 -8.74 -6.64 -17.82
C TRP A 259 -8.92 -5.13 -17.61
N PHE A 260 -10.00 -4.73 -16.98
CA PHE A 260 -10.22 -3.35 -16.57
C PHE A 260 -10.94 -3.27 -15.22
N GLU A 261 -10.71 -2.17 -14.51
CA GLU A 261 -11.41 -1.82 -13.27
C GLU A 261 -12.60 -0.90 -13.56
N PHE A 262 -13.73 -1.14 -12.89
CA PHE A 262 -14.90 -0.27 -12.95
C PHE A 262 -15.62 -0.21 -11.60
N ASN A 263 -16.41 0.84 -11.40
CA ASN A 263 -17.27 0.94 -10.22
C ASN A 263 -18.50 0.03 -10.41
N PRO A 264 -18.86 -0.84 -9.43
CA PRO A 264 -20.00 -1.75 -9.53
C PRO A 264 -21.32 -1.07 -9.95
N LEU A 265 -21.52 0.21 -9.59
CA LEU A 265 -22.70 0.99 -9.96
C LEU A 265 -22.86 1.21 -11.49
N TYR A 266 -21.77 1.09 -12.25
CA TYR A 266 -21.78 1.25 -13.70
C TYR A 266 -21.98 -0.05 -14.47
N ILE A 267 -22.25 -1.19 -13.79
CA ILE A 267 -22.45 -2.48 -14.46
C ILE A 267 -23.58 -2.45 -15.50
N ALA A 268 -24.59 -1.60 -15.32
CA ALA A 268 -25.70 -1.43 -16.26
C ALA A 268 -25.30 -0.87 -17.64
N GLN A 269 -24.09 -0.32 -17.77
CA GLN A 269 -23.51 0.16 -19.04
C GLN A 269 -22.92 -0.98 -19.88
N TYR A 270 -22.78 -2.17 -19.31
CA TYR A 270 -22.20 -3.34 -19.96
C TYR A 270 -23.23 -4.46 -20.11
N VAL A 271 -22.95 -5.37 -21.04
CA VAL A 271 -23.67 -6.65 -21.18
C VAL A 271 -22.75 -7.74 -20.64
N VAL A 272 -23.14 -8.35 -19.51
CA VAL A 272 -22.37 -9.44 -18.90
C VAL A 272 -22.70 -10.74 -19.62
N LEU A 273 -21.69 -11.37 -20.20
CA LEU A 273 -21.80 -12.66 -20.89
C LEU A 273 -21.45 -13.80 -19.93
N ASN A 274 -22.20 -14.89 -20.00
CA ASN A 274 -21.79 -16.16 -19.41
C ASN A 274 -20.79 -16.91 -20.33
N GLU A 275 -20.21 -18.01 -19.85
CA GLU A 275 -19.20 -18.78 -20.61
C GLU A 275 -19.72 -19.29 -21.97
N ASP A 276 -20.98 -19.73 -22.03
CA ASP A 276 -21.61 -20.22 -23.26
C ASP A 276 -21.90 -19.09 -24.28
N GLU A 277 -22.30 -17.92 -23.81
CA GLU A 277 -22.56 -16.71 -24.60
C GLU A 277 -21.25 -16.06 -25.07
N LEU A 278 -20.19 -16.15 -24.27
CA LEU A 278 -18.84 -15.71 -24.65
C LEU A 278 -18.30 -16.55 -25.82
N ALA A 279 -18.45 -17.87 -25.76
CA ALA A 279 -18.03 -18.75 -26.83
C ALA A 279 -18.75 -18.42 -28.16
N ARG A 280 -20.07 -18.21 -28.11
CA ARG A 280 -20.87 -17.80 -29.27
C ARG A 280 -20.48 -16.41 -29.78
N PHE A 281 -20.22 -15.47 -28.88
CA PHE A 281 -19.79 -14.12 -29.25
C PHE A 281 -18.47 -14.16 -30.01
N ARG A 282 -17.50 -14.94 -29.53
CA ARG A 282 -16.20 -15.11 -30.18
C ARG A 282 -16.30 -15.81 -31.53
N GLU A 283 -17.17 -16.81 -31.66
CA GLU A 283 -17.45 -17.47 -32.94
C GLU A 283 -18.07 -16.47 -33.94
N GLU A 284 -19.02 -15.63 -33.51
CA GLU A 284 -19.63 -14.62 -34.36
C GLU A 284 -18.65 -13.49 -34.76
N ASN A 285 -17.78 -13.06 -33.84
CA ASN A 285 -16.81 -11.99 -34.10
C ASN A 285 -15.63 -12.47 -34.97
N SER A 286 -15.17 -13.70 -34.78
CA SER A 286 -14.15 -14.32 -35.65
C SER A 286 -14.70 -14.54 -37.06
N ALA A 287 -15.97 -14.95 -37.22
CA ALA A 287 -16.61 -15.04 -38.53
C ALA A 287 -16.70 -13.69 -39.25
N LYS A 288 -16.96 -12.58 -38.53
CA LYS A 288 -17.00 -11.22 -39.10
C LYS A 288 -15.63 -10.67 -39.50
N ASN A 289 -14.55 -11.00 -38.77
CA ASN A 289 -13.20 -10.56 -39.10
C ASN A 289 -12.57 -11.31 -40.29
N ILE A 290 -13.02 -12.55 -40.57
CA ILE A 290 -12.52 -13.34 -41.71
C ILE A 290 -13.09 -12.86 -43.07
N GLU A 291 -14.29 -12.24 -43.08
CA GLU A 291 -14.86 -11.64 -44.30
C GLU A 291 -14.16 -10.34 -44.71
N THR A 292 -13.48 -9.63 -43.80
CA THR A 292 -12.71 -8.42 -44.16
C THR A 292 -11.27 -8.67 -44.60
N GLU A 293 -10.68 -9.83 -44.30
CA GLU A 293 -9.31 -10.17 -44.72
C GLU A 293 -9.22 -10.89 -46.07
N THR A 294 -10.35 -11.33 -46.65
CA THR A 294 -10.35 -12.11 -47.91
C THR A 294 -10.46 -11.28 -49.18
N ASP A 295 -10.56 -9.94 -49.12
CA ASP A 295 -10.73 -9.08 -50.30
C ASP A 295 -9.72 -7.91 -50.44
N VAL A 296 -8.53 -8.02 -49.84
CA VAL A 296 -7.44 -7.03 -50.08
C VAL A 296 -6.11 -7.74 -50.35
N ALA A 297 -6.04 -8.43 -51.48
CA ALA A 297 -4.78 -8.75 -52.15
C ALA A 297 -4.71 -8.00 -53.48
N GLY A 298 -4.32 -6.72 -53.42
CA GLY A 298 -4.03 -5.89 -54.59
C GLY A 298 -3.06 -4.76 -54.22
N PRO A 299 -2.03 -4.47 -55.03
CA PRO A 299 -0.91 -3.63 -54.62
C PRO A 299 -1.25 -2.13 -54.65
N VAL A 300 -0.86 -1.47 -53.56
CA VAL A 300 -0.50 -0.05 -53.35
C VAL A 300 -0.91 0.95 -54.44
N ASP A 301 -1.78 1.92 -54.09
CA ASP A 301 -1.47 3.33 -54.35
C ASP A 301 -2.25 4.30 -53.43
N VAL A 302 -1.56 5.37 -53.05
CA VAL A 302 -1.94 6.38 -52.06
C VAL A 302 -3.04 7.32 -52.58
N VAL A 303 -4.23 7.35 -51.96
CA VAL A 303 -5.08 8.56 -51.92
C VAL A 303 -5.95 8.55 -50.66
N ALA A 304 -5.71 9.50 -49.75
CA ALA A 304 -6.64 9.83 -48.68
C ALA A 304 -7.91 10.52 -49.23
N PRO A 305 -9.07 10.29 -48.61
CA PRO A 305 -9.98 11.40 -48.40
C PRO A 305 -10.39 11.54 -46.93
N SER A 306 -10.18 12.76 -46.47
CA SER A 306 -10.67 13.37 -45.25
C SER A 306 -12.17 13.14 -45.05
N VAL A 307 -12.57 12.64 -43.88
CA VAL A 307 -13.90 12.88 -43.31
C VAL A 307 -13.71 13.48 -41.92
N GLU A 308 -14.11 14.74 -41.87
CA GLU A 308 -14.06 15.67 -40.76
C GLU A 308 -14.97 15.20 -39.61
N ALA A 309 -14.37 14.84 -38.47
CA ALA A 309 -15.10 14.69 -37.21
C ALA A 309 -15.26 16.08 -36.55
N PRO A 310 -16.45 16.44 -36.03
CA PRO A 310 -16.65 17.73 -35.38
C PRO A 310 -15.84 17.83 -34.07
N PRO A 311 -15.31 19.02 -33.73
CA PRO A 311 -14.35 19.18 -32.64
C PRO A 311 -15.02 19.13 -31.27
N LEU A 312 -14.57 18.23 -30.38
CA LEU A 312 -14.70 18.46 -28.95
C LEU A 312 -13.56 19.39 -28.52
N ALA A 313 -13.95 20.56 -28.01
CA ALA A 313 -13.06 21.56 -27.47
C ALA A 313 -12.19 20.97 -26.35
N THR A 314 -10.91 21.29 -26.46
CA THR A 314 -9.80 20.96 -25.58
C THR A 314 -9.80 21.91 -24.38
N GLU A 315 -9.61 21.38 -23.18
CA GLU A 315 -9.06 22.03 -21.96
C GLU A 315 -9.18 20.98 -20.85
N GLY A 316 -8.15 20.38 -20.26
CA GLY A 316 -6.71 20.40 -20.44
C GLY A 316 -6.17 19.23 -19.63
N GLN A 317 -5.36 18.36 -20.24
CA GLN A 317 -4.78 17.20 -19.55
C GLN A 317 -3.26 17.23 -19.66
N PHE A 318 -2.65 17.07 -18.49
CA PHE A 318 -1.22 17.02 -18.22
C PHE A 318 -0.52 16.00 -19.12
N GLN A 319 0.61 16.42 -19.69
CA GLN A 319 1.67 15.54 -20.18
C GLN A 319 2.25 14.75 -18.99
N GLY A 320 2.22 13.42 -19.09
CA GLY A 320 3.08 12.51 -18.34
C GLY A 320 3.74 11.58 -19.36
N GLU A 321 5.06 11.67 -19.45
CA GLU A 321 5.90 10.98 -20.43
C GLU A 321 5.84 9.46 -20.31
N SER A 322 5.98 8.83 -21.47
CA SER A 322 6.15 7.39 -21.66
C SER A 322 7.48 6.89 -21.08
N GLY A 323 7.42 5.84 -20.27
CA GLY A 323 8.56 5.00 -19.92
C GLY A 323 8.27 3.56 -20.33
N ASP A 324 9.02 3.10 -21.34
CA ASP A 324 9.00 1.76 -21.93
C ASP A 324 9.34 0.67 -20.89
N GLY A 325 8.60 -0.43 -20.90
CA GLY A 325 8.80 -1.55 -19.97
C GLY A 325 7.84 -2.71 -20.28
N SER A 326 8.34 -3.68 -21.04
CA SER A 326 7.62 -4.89 -21.45
C SER A 326 7.02 -5.68 -20.28
N PRO A 327 5.80 -6.25 -20.41
CA PRO A 327 5.29 -7.22 -19.45
C PRO A 327 5.93 -8.59 -19.73
N VAL A 328 6.88 -9.00 -18.88
CA VAL A 328 7.24 -10.41 -18.76
C VAL A 328 6.12 -11.07 -17.94
N GLY A 329 5.38 -11.95 -18.60
CA GLY A 329 4.31 -12.71 -17.96
C GLY A 329 4.84 -13.78 -17.02
N GLU A 330 4.07 -14.04 -15.96
CA GLU A 330 4.05 -15.31 -15.22
C GLU A 330 2.57 -15.55 -14.88
N GLY A 331 1.96 -16.69 -15.19
CA GLY A 331 2.50 -18.04 -15.11
C GLY A 331 2.10 -18.62 -13.75
N GLN A 332 1.16 -19.58 -13.79
CA GLN A 332 0.56 -20.30 -12.67
C GLN A 332 1.54 -20.86 -11.60
N PRO A 333 1.02 -21.19 -10.40
CA PRO A 333 1.83 -21.56 -9.24
C PRO A 333 2.40 -22.97 -9.41
N SER A 334 3.69 -23.12 -9.15
CA SER A 334 4.33 -24.41 -8.94
C SER A 334 4.78 -24.53 -7.50
N GLU A 335 4.36 -25.61 -6.86
CA GLU A 335 4.82 -26.10 -5.58
C GLU A 335 6.35 -26.26 -5.54
N GLY A 336 6.94 -25.94 -4.39
CA GLY A 336 8.28 -26.38 -3.99
C GLY A 336 9.44 -25.48 -4.41
N GLY A 337 9.87 -24.56 -3.53
CA GLY A 337 11.10 -23.79 -3.71
C GLY A 337 11.49 -23.06 -2.43
N THR A 338 12.69 -23.35 -1.92
CA THR A 338 13.32 -22.75 -0.73
C THR A 338 13.35 -21.23 -0.76
N VAL A 339 13.08 -20.61 0.40
CA VAL A 339 13.24 -19.16 0.66
C VAL A 339 14.64 -18.73 0.23
N ALA A 340 14.74 -17.93 -0.83
CA ALA A 340 16.00 -17.33 -1.25
C ALA A 340 16.34 -16.22 -0.26
N GLU A 341 17.40 -16.43 0.55
CA GLU A 341 18.02 -15.37 1.33
C GLU A 341 18.59 -14.32 0.38
N VAL A 342 18.13 -13.07 0.54
CA VAL A 342 18.71 -11.89 -0.12
C VAL A 342 20.19 -11.85 0.19
N THR A 343 21.02 -11.94 -0.84
CA THR A 343 22.46 -11.98 -0.66
C THR A 343 22.98 -10.58 -0.30
N ARG A 344 24.05 -10.50 0.50
CA ARG A 344 24.67 -9.20 0.88
C ARG A 344 25.03 -8.33 -0.32
N GLU A 345 25.33 -8.95 -1.45
CA GLU A 345 25.70 -8.28 -2.69
C GLU A 345 24.51 -7.53 -3.32
N GLU A 346 23.31 -8.12 -3.26
CA GLU A 346 22.08 -7.47 -3.72
C GLU A 346 21.69 -6.30 -2.81
N PHE A 347 21.92 -6.43 -1.50
CA PHE A 347 21.68 -5.35 -0.54
C PHE A 347 22.65 -4.17 -0.72
N ASP A 348 23.93 -4.44 -0.99
CA ASP A 348 24.93 -3.40 -1.24
C ASP A 348 24.72 -2.71 -2.59
N ALA A 349 24.25 -3.45 -3.61
CA ALA A 349 23.83 -2.87 -4.88
C ALA A 349 22.62 -1.93 -4.72
N LEU A 350 21.63 -2.33 -3.91
CA LEU A 350 20.45 -1.51 -3.61
C LEU A 350 20.83 -0.26 -2.82
N LYS A 351 21.72 -0.37 -1.83
CA LYS A 351 22.26 0.79 -1.09
C LYS A 351 22.96 1.78 -2.02
N LYS A 352 23.73 1.29 -2.99
CA LYS A 352 24.43 2.13 -3.95
C LYS A 352 23.44 2.89 -4.85
N GLN A 353 22.40 2.21 -5.35
CA GLN A 353 21.36 2.84 -6.16
C GLN A 353 20.57 3.90 -5.36
N VAL A 354 20.21 3.59 -4.12
CA VAL A 354 19.51 4.55 -3.24
C VAL A 354 20.40 5.77 -2.95
N SER A 355 21.71 5.57 -2.75
CA SER A 355 22.66 6.67 -2.56
C SER A 355 22.84 7.54 -3.81
N GLU A 356 22.84 6.95 -5.01
CA GLU A 356 22.91 7.70 -6.28
C GLU A 356 21.64 8.55 -6.48
N ILE A 357 20.47 7.97 -6.24
CA ILE A 357 19.19 8.70 -6.32
C ILE A 357 19.14 9.84 -5.29
N ALA A 358 19.56 9.57 -4.05
CA ALA A 358 19.62 10.61 -3.01
C ALA A 358 20.59 11.74 -3.40
N SER A 359 21.73 11.43 -4.01
CA SER A 359 22.68 12.45 -4.46
C SER A 359 22.14 13.30 -5.62
N GLN A 360 21.33 12.72 -6.52
CA GLN A 360 20.70 13.45 -7.62
C GLN A 360 19.54 14.34 -7.15
N VAL A 361 18.77 13.88 -6.17
CA VAL A 361 17.60 14.59 -5.66
C VAL A 361 18.03 15.71 -4.69
N PHE A 362 19.03 15.47 -3.84
CA PHE A 362 19.44 16.41 -2.80
C PHE A 362 20.73 17.18 -3.10
N GLY A 363 21.55 16.73 -4.06
CA GLY A 363 22.81 17.39 -4.44
C GLY A 363 22.65 18.68 -5.26
N ASN A 364 21.48 18.90 -5.88
CA ASN A 364 21.22 20.09 -6.69
C ASN A 364 20.76 21.34 -5.89
N GLN A 365 20.72 21.26 -4.54
CA GLN A 365 20.35 22.41 -3.71
C GLN A 365 21.53 23.25 -3.18
N SER A 366 22.78 22.96 -3.57
CA SER A 366 23.94 23.77 -3.14
C SER A 366 24.47 24.77 -4.20
N ALA A 367 23.73 24.98 -5.29
CA ALA A 367 24.10 25.97 -6.31
C ALA A 367 22.87 26.76 -6.79
N ALA A 368 22.29 27.54 -5.88
CA ALA A 368 21.39 28.65 -6.21
C ALA A 368 21.63 29.80 -5.22
#